data_AF-A0A3Q0HI91-F1
#
_entry.id   AF-A0A3Q0HI91-F1
#
_cell.length_a   1.000
_cell.length_b   1.000
_cell.length_c   1.000
_cell.angle_alpha   90.00
_cell.angle_beta   90.00
_cell.angle_gamma   90.00
#
_symmetry.space_group_name_H-M   'P 1'
#
loop_
_entity.id
_entity.type
_entity.pdbx_description
1 polymer ?
#
loop_
_entity_poly.entity_id
_entity_poly.type
_entity_poly.pdbx_seq_one_letter_code
_entity_poly.pdbx_strand_id
1 'polypeptide(L)'
;MAPGLTIQAVRVTKPKIPEAIRRNFELMEAEKTKLLIAVQKQKVVEKEAETERKKALIEAEKAAQVSKIHYQQKIMEKETEKRISEIEDAAFLAREKAKADADYYTAQKVADSNKLKLTPAYLELVKYQAIAANSKLYFGDSIPSMFLDSCTFKHVWQRTAQDPSLPLKEATEPCGESCLENEENAG
;
A
#
# COMPACT_ATOMS: atom_id res chain seq x y z
N MET A 1 -56.96 -41.77 -102.45
CA MET A 1 -57.62 -41.66 -101.13
C MET A 1 -59.03 -42.22 -101.32
N ALA A 2 -59.33 -43.40 -100.75
CA ALA A 2 -60.60 -44.07 -100.98
C ALA A 2 -61.67 -43.52 -100.01
N PRO A 3 -62.87 -43.13 -100.48
CA PRO A 3 -63.94 -42.65 -99.61
C PRO A 3 -64.53 -43.79 -98.79
N GLY A 4 -64.50 -43.68 -97.45
CA GLY A 4 -65.14 -44.64 -96.53
C GLY A 4 -64.44 -44.94 -95.20
N LEU A 5 -63.26 -44.36 -94.92
CA LEU A 5 -62.51 -44.58 -93.67
C LEU A 5 -62.36 -43.29 -92.87
N THR A 6 -62.78 -43.30 -91.59
CA THR A 6 -62.60 -42.19 -90.65
C THR A 6 -61.51 -42.50 -89.64
N ILE A 7 -60.54 -41.60 -89.51
CA ILE A 7 -59.42 -41.74 -88.55
C ILE A 7 -59.89 -41.21 -87.19
N GLN A 8 -59.96 -42.07 -86.18
CA GLN A 8 -60.42 -41.67 -84.84
C GLN A 8 -59.31 -41.05 -83.98
N ALA A 9 -58.07 -41.56 -84.06
CA ALA A 9 -56.92 -40.99 -83.39
C ALA A 9 -55.61 -41.38 -84.11
N VAL A 10 -54.68 -40.44 -84.20
CA VAL A 10 -53.32 -40.67 -84.72
C VAL A 10 -52.34 -40.59 -83.57
N ARG A 11 -51.66 -41.69 -83.28
CA ARG A 11 -50.53 -41.70 -82.34
C ARG A 11 -49.26 -41.61 -83.16
N VAL A 12 -48.50 -40.55 -82.97
CA VAL A 12 -47.15 -40.43 -83.52
C VAL A 12 -46.16 -41.15 -82.61
N THR A 13 -45.22 -41.84 -83.23
CA THR A 13 -44.09 -42.43 -82.53
C THR A 13 -43.08 -41.35 -82.17
N LYS A 14 -42.30 -41.58 -81.10
CA LYS A 14 -41.21 -40.68 -80.74
C LYS A 14 -40.18 -40.70 -81.87
N PRO A 15 -39.85 -39.55 -82.47
CA PRO A 15 -38.87 -39.50 -83.54
C PRO A 15 -37.51 -39.97 -83.03
N LYS A 16 -36.81 -40.80 -83.82
CA LYS A 16 -35.45 -41.24 -83.49
C LYS A 16 -34.49 -40.11 -83.84
N ILE A 17 -33.97 -39.43 -82.83
CA ILE A 17 -32.97 -38.38 -83.01
C ILE A 17 -31.63 -39.04 -83.36
N PRO A 18 -31.00 -38.67 -84.50
CA PRO A 18 -29.67 -39.14 -84.87
C PRO A 18 -28.63 -38.80 -83.82
N GLU A 19 -27.65 -39.68 -83.61
CA GLU A 19 -26.65 -39.53 -82.53
C GLU A 19 -25.79 -38.27 -82.65
N ALA A 20 -25.55 -37.79 -83.87
CA ALA A 20 -24.79 -36.56 -84.09
C ALA A 20 -25.46 -35.34 -83.44
N ILE A 21 -26.79 -35.23 -83.55
CA ILE A 21 -27.57 -34.12 -82.98
C ILE A 21 -27.59 -34.25 -81.45
N ARG A 22 -27.74 -35.48 -80.93
CA ARG A 22 -27.72 -35.74 -79.48
C ARG A 22 -26.41 -35.28 -78.83
N ARG A 23 -25.27 -35.67 -79.40
CA ARG A 23 -23.94 -35.28 -78.89
C ARG A 23 -23.74 -33.76 -78.87
N ASN A 24 -24.20 -33.05 -79.91
CA ASN A 24 -24.10 -31.59 -79.96
C ASN A 24 -24.95 -30.90 -78.87
N PHE A 25 -26.17 -31.39 -78.61
CA PHE A 25 -27.00 -30.86 -77.52
C PHE A 25 -26.39 -31.14 -76.14
N GLU A 26 -25.82 -32.32 -75.94
CA GLU A 26 -25.13 -32.68 -74.69
C GLU A 26 -23.92 -31.77 -74.43
N LEU A 27 -23.10 -31.50 -75.45
CA LEU A 27 -21.96 -30.58 -75.34
C LEU A 27 -22.41 -29.14 -75.03
N MET A 28 -23.43 -28.66 -75.73
CA MET A 28 -23.96 -27.30 -75.52
C MET A 28 -24.50 -27.12 -74.09
N GLU A 29 -25.24 -28.07 -73.57
CA GLU A 29 -25.77 -28.01 -72.20
C GLU A 29 -24.64 -28.12 -71.15
N ALA A 30 -23.61 -28.95 -71.41
CA ALA A 30 -22.43 -29.02 -70.56
C ALA A 30 -21.64 -27.70 -70.53
N GLU A 31 -21.50 -27.00 -71.65
CA GLU A 31 -20.83 -25.70 -71.71
C GLU A 31 -21.64 -24.60 -71.04
N LYS A 32 -22.95 -24.57 -71.27
CA LYS A 32 -23.88 -23.62 -70.65
C LYS A 32 -23.86 -23.74 -69.13
N THR A 33 -23.93 -24.97 -68.61
CA THR A 33 -23.85 -25.21 -67.16
C THR A 33 -22.49 -24.81 -66.58
N LYS A 34 -21.38 -25.13 -67.26
CA LYS A 34 -20.03 -24.69 -66.85
C LYS A 34 -19.91 -23.17 -66.79
N LEU A 35 -20.43 -22.46 -67.80
CA LEU A 35 -20.41 -21.00 -67.83
C LEU A 35 -21.19 -20.41 -66.66
N LEU A 36 -22.40 -20.93 -66.38
CA LEU A 36 -23.20 -20.49 -65.24
C LEU A 36 -22.49 -20.71 -63.91
N ILE A 37 -21.86 -21.89 -63.73
CA ILE A 37 -21.09 -22.20 -62.53
C ILE A 37 -19.90 -21.25 -62.37
N ALA A 38 -19.17 -20.97 -63.45
CA ALA A 38 -18.02 -20.06 -63.42
C ALA A 38 -18.45 -18.64 -63.01
N VAL A 39 -19.53 -18.13 -63.60
CA VAL A 39 -20.09 -16.80 -63.26
C VAL A 39 -20.55 -16.75 -61.80
N GLN A 40 -21.21 -17.80 -61.29
CA GLN A 40 -21.64 -17.85 -59.89
C GLN A 40 -20.44 -17.90 -58.94
N LYS A 41 -19.41 -18.69 -59.27
CA LYS A 41 -18.18 -18.76 -58.47
C LYS A 41 -17.47 -17.41 -58.42
N GLN A 42 -17.36 -16.70 -59.54
CA GLN A 42 -16.81 -15.34 -59.57
C GLN A 42 -17.57 -14.39 -58.63
N LYS A 43 -18.91 -14.40 -58.69
CA LYS A 43 -19.75 -13.59 -57.79
C LYS A 43 -19.59 -13.94 -56.31
N VAL A 44 -19.35 -15.22 -55.98
CA VAL A 44 -19.11 -15.64 -54.60
C VAL A 44 -17.76 -15.09 -54.13
N VAL A 45 -16.70 -15.26 -54.92
CA VAL A 45 -15.35 -14.77 -54.58
C VAL A 45 -15.34 -13.24 -54.41
N GLU A 46 -16.03 -12.50 -55.28
CA GLU A 46 -16.16 -11.04 -55.14
C GLU A 46 -16.84 -10.65 -53.82
N LYS A 47 -17.95 -11.30 -53.47
CA LYS A 47 -18.68 -11.02 -52.22
C LYS A 47 -17.93 -11.46 -50.97
N GLU A 48 -17.20 -12.57 -51.04
CA GLU A 48 -16.34 -13.04 -49.96
C GLU A 48 -15.21 -12.06 -49.71
N ALA A 49 -14.52 -11.58 -50.76
CA ALA A 49 -13.49 -10.56 -50.64
C ALA A 49 -14.02 -9.24 -50.03
N GLU A 50 -15.23 -8.81 -50.42
CA GLU A 50 -15.87 -7.65 -49.79
C GLU A 50 -16.20 -7.89 -48.31
N THR A 51 -16.66 -9.10 -47.98
CA THR A 51 -17.01 -9.49 -46.61
C THR A 51 -15.76 -9.55 -45.73
N GLU A 52 -14.67 -10.12 -46.23
CA GLU A 52 -13.38 -10.18 -45.55
C GLU A 52 -12.82 -8.78 -45.28
N ARG A 53 -12.89 -7.87 -46.26
CA ARG A 53 -12.48 -6.48 -46.07
C ARG A 53 -13.27 -5.79 -44.96
N LYS A 54 -14.60 -5.93 -44.96
CA LYS A 54 -15.46 -5.35 -43.91
C LYS A 54 -15.17 -5.98 -42.56
N LYS A 55 -14.98 -7.30 -42.51
CA LYS A 55 -14.62 -8.02 -41.29
C LYS A 55 -13.29 -7.51 -40.71
N ALA A 56 -12.27 -7.34 -41.55
CA ALA A 56 -10.96 -6.83 -41.12
C ALA A 56 -11.05 -5.39 -40.56
N LEU A 57 -11.86 -4.52 -41.18
CA LEU A 57 -12.11 -3.17 -40.68
C LEU A 57 -12.79 -3.19 -39.30
N ILE A 58 -13.84 -3.99 -39.15
CA ILE A 58 -14.56 -4.14 -37.87
C ILE A 58 -13.64 -4.71 -36.80
N GLU A 59 -12.78 -5.67 -37.14
CA GLU A 59 -11.83 -6.27 -36.22
C GLU A 59 -10.77 -5.27 -35.76
N ALA A 60 -10.21 -4.48 -36.68
CA ALA A 60 -9.28 -3.40 -36.35
C ALA A 60 -9.94 -2.33 -35.46
N GLU A 61 -11.17 -1.92 -35.77
CA GLU A 61 -11.91 -0.95 -34.96
C GLU A 61 -12.19 -1.49 -33.55
N LYS A 62 -12.65 -2.74 -33.46
CA LYS A 62 -12.86 -3.42 -32.18
C LYS A 62 -11.58 -3.47 -31.37
N ALA A 63 -10.45 -3.85 -31.97
CA ALA A 63 -9.16 -3.90 -31.29
C ALA A 63 -8.73 -2.52 -30.77
N ALA A 64 -8.93 -1.46 -31.56
CA ALA A 64 -8.67 -0.08 -31.14
C ALA A 64 -9.56 0.35 -29.96
N GLN A 65 -10.85 0.02 -30.00
CA GLN A 65 -11.78 0.33 -28.90
C GLN A 65 -11.42 -0.41 -27.61
N VAL A 66 -11.11 -1.71 -27.71
CA VAL A 66 -10.66 -2.52 -26.56
C VAL A 66 -9.35 -1.97 -25.98
N SER A 67 -8.40 -1.58 -26.83
CA SER A 67 -7.15 -0.96 -26.40
C SER A 67 -7.39 0.36 -25.66
N LYS A 68 -8.33 1.19 -26.15
CA LYS A 68 -8.74 2.44 -25.49
C LYS A 68 -9.33 2.17 -24.10
N ILE A 69 -10.22 1.17 -23.96
CA ILE A 69 -10.80 0.80 -22.67
C ILE A 69 -9.71 0.35 -21.69
N HIS A 70 -8.81 -0.53 -22.12
CA HIS A 70 -7.68 -0.97 -21.27
C HIS A 70 -6.76 0.17 -20.85
N TYR A 71 -6.51 1.12 -21.76
CA TYR A 71 -5.71 2.29 -21.43
C TYR A 71 -6.41 3.19 -20.41
N GLN A 72 -7.72 3.42 -20.57
CA GLN A 72 -8.53 4.17 -19.60
C GLN A 72 -8.58 3.49 -18.23
N GLN A 73 -8.73 2.16 -18.19
CA GLN A 73 -8.68 1.37 -16.96
C GLN A 73 -7.33 1.57 -16.23
N LYS A 74 -6.21 1.45 -16.95
CA LYS A 74 -4.86 1.66 -16.38
C LYS A 74 -4.65 3.08 -15.88
N ILE A 75 -5.14 4.10 -16.59
CA ILE A 75 -5.07 5.48 -16.10
C ILE A 75 -5.84 5.61 -14.80
N MET A 76 -7.08 5.12 -14.77
CA MET A 76 -7.93 5.19 -13.59
C MET A 76 -7.29 4.46 -12.40
N GLU A 77 -6.74 3.27 -12.60
CA GLU A 77 -6.00 2.52 -11.58
C GLU A 77 -4.84 3.36 -11.03
N LYS A 78 -4.00 3.91 -11.90
CA LYS A 78 -2.86 4.75 -11.49
C LYS A 78 -3.27 6.03 -10.79
N GLU A 79 -4.36 6.66 -11.20
CA GLU A 79 -4.91 7.82 -10.52
C GLU A 79 -5.47 7.46 -9.14
N THR A 80 -6.13 6.32 -9.01
CA THR A 80 -6.61 5.85 -7.70
C THR A 80 -5.46 5.48 -6.77
N GLU A 81 -4.42 4.81 -7.27
CA GLU A 81 -3.21 4.52 -6.50
C GLU A 81 -2.58 5.81 -5.96
N LYS A 82 -2.42 6.84 -6.81
CA LYS A 82 -1.90 8.14 -6.37
C LYS A 82 -2.75 8.77 -5.27
N ARG A 83 -4.08 8.78 -5.44
CA ARG A 83 -5.00 9.32 -4.42
C ARG A 83 -4.93 8.57 -3.10
N ILE A 84 -4.79 7.24 -3.15
CA ILE A 84 -4.64 6.41 -1.95
C ILE A 84 -3.33 6.78 -1.24
N SER A 85 -2.22 6.87 -1.98
CA SER A 85 -0.93 7.28 -1.40
C SER A 85 -0.99 8.68 -0.77
N GLU A 86 -1.63 9.65 -1.42
CA GLU A 86 -1.81 11.00 -0.86
C GLU A 86 -2.61 10.98 0.46
N ILE A 87 -3.67 10.16 0.53
CA ILE A 87 -4.47 10.00 1.75
C ILE A 87 -3.66 9.31 2.85
N GLU A 88 -2.87 8.29 2.51
CA GLU A 88 -2.01 7.56 3.44
C GLU A 88 -0.92 8.48 4.02
N ASP A 89 -0.26 9.27 3.16
CA ASP A 89 0.75 10.25 3.59
C ASP A 89 0.13 11.31 4.50
N ALA A 90 -1.03 11.85 4.14
CA ALA A 90 -1.74 12.83 4.96
C ALA A 90 -2.17 12.24 6.31
N ALA A 91 -2.67 11.00 6.32
CA ALA A 91 -3.05 10.29 7.53
C ALA A 91 -1.84 10.01 8.43
N PHE A 92 -0.70 9.62 7.84
CA PHE A 92 0.55 9.38 8.55
C PHE A 92 1.07 10.68 9.20
N LEU A 93 1.13 11.77 8.43
CA LEU A 93 1.52 13.09 8.95
C LEU A 93 0.60 13.56 10.08
N ALA A 94 -0.72 13.40 9.91
CA ALA A 94 -1.68 13.77 10.95
C ALA A 94 -1.50 12.94 12.23
N ARG A 95 -1.23 11.63 12.09
CA ARG A 95 -0.99 10.73 13.21
C ARG A 95 0.30 11.08 13.97
N GLU A 96 1.41 11.27 13.26
CA GLU A 96 2.69 11.62 13.87
C GLU A 96 2.62 12.98 14.55
N LYS A 97 1.94 13.95 13.94
CA LYS A 97 1.70 15.26 14.56
C LYS A 97 0.86 15.13 15.83
N ALA A 98 -0.25 14.41 15.79
CA ALA A 98 -1.10 14.21 16.98
C ALA A 98 -0.34 13.51 18.12
N LYS A 99 0.54 12.56 17.79
CA LYS A 99 1.40 11.89 18.76
C LYS A 99 2.41 12.86 19.37
N ALA A 100 3.11 13.64 18.54
CA ALA A 100 4.06 14.66 19.02
C ALA A 100 3.37 15.72 19.89
N ASP A 101 2.17 16.18 19.51
CA ASP A 101 1.38 17.14 20.28
C ASP A 101 0.94 16.55 21.63
N ALA A 102 0.55 15.27 21.67
CA ALA A 102 0.22 14.57 22.91
C ALA A 102 1.45 14.42 23.83
N ASP A 103 2.59 14.01 23.28
CA ASP A 103 3.85 13.89 24.01
C ASP A 103 4.31 15.26 24.55
N TYR A 104 4.18 16.32 23.76
CA TYR A 104 4.46 17.68 24.20
C TYR A 104 3.54 18.11 25.35
N TYR A 105 2.23 17.88 25.23
CA TYR A 105 1.26 18.26 26.27
C TYR A 105 1.52 17.52 27.57
N THR A 106 1.80 16.21 27.50
CA THR A 106 2.12 15.40 28.68
C THR A 106 3.42 15.88 29.33
N ALA A 107 4.48 16.11 28.56
CA ALA A 107 5.75 16.63 29.06
C ALA A 107 5.59 18.01 29.71
N GLN A 108 4.80 18.90 29.10
CA GLN A 108 4.49 20.22 29.65
C GLN A 108 3.76 20.12 30.99
N LYS A 109 2.71 19.28 31.08
CA LYS A 109 1.98 19.07 32.34
C LYS A 109 2.85 18.44 33.42
N VAL A 110 3.73 17.52 33.07
CA VAL A 110 4.72 16.95 34.01
C VAL A 110 5.68 18.03 34.47
N ALA A 111 6.22 18.87 33.58
CA ALA A 111 7.11 19.96 33.94
C ALA A 111 6.43 20.96 34.90
N ASP A 112 5.19 21.35 34.61
CA ASP A 112 4.42 22.25 35.47
C ASP A 112 4.10 21.62 36.82
N SER A 113 3.76 20.32 36.85
CA SER A 113 3.60 19.57 38.11
C SER A 113 4.90 19.53 38.91
N ASN A 114 6.04 19.33 38.25
CA ASN A 114 7.35 19.29 38.90
C ASN A 114 7.74 20.66 39.48
N LYS A 115 7.42 21.76 38.78
CA LYS A 115 7.59 23.12 39.34
C LYS A 115 6.80 23.30 40.64
N LEU A 116 5.55 22.83 40.69
CA LEU A 116 4.72 22.90 41.90
C LEU A 116 5.22 21.97 43.02
N LYS A 117 5.76 20.80 42.65
CA LYS A 117 6.35 19.83 43.59
C LYS A 117 7.70 20.27 44.15
N LEU A 118 8.35 21.28 43.58
CA LEU A 118 9.66 21.80 44.01
C LEU A 118 9.53 22.60 45.32
N THR A 119 9.14 21.93 46.39
CA THR A 119 9.10 22.46 47.75
C THR A 119 10.07 21.66 48.62
N PRO A 120 10.78 22.29 49.56
CA PRO A 120 11.79 21.61 50.38
C PRO A 120 11.17 20.45 51.18
N ALA A 121 9.97 20.64 51.73
CA ALA A 121 9.26 19.61 52.49
C ALA A 121 8.91 18.37 51.64
N TYR A 122 8.48 18.56 50.38
CA TYR A 122 8.17 17.44 49.49
C TYR A 122 9.44 16.68 49.07
N LEU A 123 10.53 17.39 48.79
CA LEU A 123 11.82 16.77 48.45
C LEU A 123 12.37 15.94 49.61
N GLU A 124 12.24 16.42 50.84
CA GLU A 124 12.60 15.64 52.04
C GLU A 124 11.75 14.38 52.19
N LEU A 125 10.42 14.49 52.03
CA LEU A 125 9.53 13.32 52.06
C LEU A 125 9.94 12.29 51.00
N VAL A 126 10.12 12.73 49.75
CA VAL A 126 10.52 11.86 48.63
C VAL A 126 11.88 11.22 48.88
N LYS A 127 12.84 11.98 49.42
CA LYS A 127 14.16 11.47 49.80
C LYS A 127 14.06 10.36 50.84
N TYR A 128 13.32 10.56 51.94
CA TYR A 128 13.15 9.52 52.95
C TYR A 128 12.42 8.30 52.40
N GLN A 129 11.40 8.49 51.55
CA GLN A 129 10.71 7.40 50.90
C GLN A 129 11.64 6.60 49.97
N ALA A 130 12.49 7.28 49.19
CA ALA A 130 13.47 6.64 48.31
C ALA A 130 14.55 5.89 49.10
N ILE A 131 15.02 6.45 50.23
CA ILE A 131 15.95 5.77 51.13
C ILE A 131 15.28 4.52 51.71
N ALA A 132 14.04 4.61 52.19
CA ALA A 132 13.31 3.47 52.74
C ALA A 132 13.09 2.36 51.69
N ALA A 133 12.76 2.71 50.44
CA ALA A 133 12.51 1.74 49.38
C ALA A 133 13.79 1.09 48.82
N ASN A 134 14.88 1.86 48.70
CA ASN A 134 16.12 1.40 48.07
C ASN A 134 17.16 0.89 49.09
N SER A 135 16.96 1.13 50.39
CA SER A 135 17.91 0.65 51.41
C SER A 135 17.86 -0.87 51.53
N LYS A 136 18.95 -1.50 51.09
CA LYS A 136 19.30 -2.85 51.52
C LYS A 136 20.08 -2.71 52.82
N LEU A 137 19.57 -3.30 53.89
CA LEU A 137 20.22 -3.30 55.20
C LEU A 137 21.46 -4.19 55.15
N TYR A 138 22.64 -3.57 55.10
CA TYR A 138 23.93 -4.26 55.22
C TYR A 138 24.47 -4.06 56.65
N PHE A 139 24.88 -5.15 57.29
CA PHE A 139 25.43 -5.17 58.65
C PHE A 139 26.93 -5.48 58.59
N GLY A 140 27.78 -4.63 59.18
CA GLY A 140 29.25 -4.81 59.23
C GLY A 140 30.00 -3.56 59.70
N ASP A 141 31.26 -3.71 60.08
CA ASP A 141 32.04 -2.68 60.79
C ASP A 141 32.42 -1.44 59.96
N SER A 142 32.23 -1.45 58.63
CA SER A 142 32.57 -0.32 57.74
C SER A 142 31.48 -0.07 56.70
N ILE A 143 30.57 0.86 56.98
CA ILE A 143 29.54 1.34 56.03
C ILE A 143 30.01 2.66 55.40
N PRO A 144 29.98 2.81 54.06
CA PRO A 144 30.34 4.07 53.39
C PRO A 144 29.44 5.24 53.83
N SER A 145 30.04 6.36 54.24
CA SER A 145 29.36 7.54 54.81
C SER A 145 28.42 8.28 53.85
N MET A 146 28.45 7.96 52.55
CA MET A 146 27.64 8.63 51.53
C MET A 146 26.12 8.57 51.78
N PHE A 147 25.64 7.62 52.59
CA PHE A 147 24.21 7.52 52.98
C PHE A 147 23.85 8.26 54.28
N LEU A 148 24.83 8.72 55.05
CA LEU A 148 24.63 9.28 56.40
C LEU A 148 24.78 10.81 56.46
N ASP A 149 25.26 11.47 55.40
CA ASP A 149 25.67 12.88 55.38
C ASP A 149 24.53 13.92 55.32
N SER A 150 23.30 13.56 55.69
CA SER A 150 22.23 14.55 55.79
C SER A 150 21.38 14.33 57.05
N CYS A 151 21.95 14.82 58.15
CA CYS A 151 21.31 15.28 59.38
C CYS A 151 20.40 14.34 60.20
N THR A 152 20.25 13.06 59.86
CA THR A 152 19.37 12.16 60.65
C THR A 152 20.10 11.25 61.64
N PHE A 153 21.41 10.99 61.48
CA PHE A 153 22.15 10.08 62.37
C PHE A 153 23.11 10.77 63.36
N LYS A 154 23.21 12.11 63.36
CA LYS A 154 24.05 12.84 64.33
C LYS A 154 23.47 12.88 65.75
N HIS A 155 22.17 12.60 65.94
CA HIS A 155 21.49 12.71 67.24
C HIS A 155 21.38 11.40 68.04
N VAL A 156 21.74 10.24 67.45
CA VAL A 156 21.65 8.94 68.14
C VAL A 156 22.90 8.69 69.00
N TRP A 157 24.06 9.25 68.62
CA TRP A 157 25.34 9.09 69.36
C TRP A 157 25.58 10.10 70.49
N GLN A 158 24.60 10.94 70.84
CA GLN A 158 24.72 11.88 71.96
C GLN A 158 23.91 11.48 73.21
N ARG A 159 23.11 10.41 73.16
CA ARG A 159 22.36 9.93 74.36
C ARG A 159 23.14 8.97 75.26
N THR A 160 24.28 8.45 74.81
CA THR A 160 25.05 7.43 75.55
C THR A 160 26.31 7.94 76.24
N ALA A 161 26.54 9.25 76.34
CA ALA A 161 27.72 9.78 77.03
C ALA A 161 27.37 11.00 77.91
N GLN A 162 26.99 10.75 79.17
CA GLN A 162 27.18 11.71 80.26
C GLN A 162 28.51 11.37 80.98
N ASP A 163 29.46 12.30 80.86
CA ASP A 163 30.57 12.67 81.77
C ASP A 163 31.74 11.70 82.09
N PRO A 164 32.92 12.22 82.53
CA PRO A 164 33.63 13.42 82.10
C PRO A 164 35.17 13.22 81.97
N SER A 165 35.86 13.97 81.10
CA SER A 165 37.19 14.57 81.40
C SER A 165 37.73 15.39 80.21
N LEU A 166 37.91 16.68 80.51
CA LEU A 166 38.64 17.73 79.81
C LEU A 166 40.15 17.40 79.62
N PRO A 167 40.98 18.21 78.89
CA PRO A 167 40.68 19.24 77.89
C PRO A 167 41.67 19.31 76.68
N LEU A 168 41.38 20.28 75.80
CA LEU A 168 42.34 21.25 75.23
C LEU A 168 42.96 20.97 73.84
N LYS A 169 42.48 21.72 72.83
CA LYS A 169 43.16 22.85 72.13
C LYS A 169 42.51 23.01 70.74
N GLU A 170 41.81 24.13 70.49
CA GLU A 170 42.37 25.32 69.80
C GLU A 170 43.01 24.95 68.45
N ALA A 171 42.70 25.56 67.31
CA ALA A 171 41.90 26.73 67.00
C ALA A 171 41.77 26.86 65.46
N THR A 172 40.97 27.86 65.06
CA THR A 172 41.20 28.71 63.86
C THR A 172 40.59 28.25 62.53
N GLU A 173 39.39 28.78 62.27
CA GLU A 173 38.89 29.27 60.96
C GLU A 173 39.94 30.14 60.21
N PRO A 174 39.86 30.43 58.88
CA PRO A 174 38.61 30.76 58.19
C PRO A 174 38.47 30.44 56.68
N CYS A 175 37.26 30.74 56.22
CA CYS A 175 36.77 31.03 54.86
C CYS A 175 37.78 31.46 53.78
N GLY A 176 37.47 31.12 52.53
CA GLY A 176 37.93 31.90 51.38
C GLY A 176 37.81 31.24 50.00
N GLU A 177 36.70 31.55 49.32
CA GLU A 177 36.62 31.96 47.90
C GLU A 177 37.06 31.07 46.70
N SER A 178 36.08 30.93 45.79
CA SER A 178 36.10 30.91 44.31
C SER A 178 37.31 30.39 43.53
N CYS A 179 37.05 29.63 42.46
CA CYS A 179 37.08 30.16 41.09
C CYS A 179 36.58 29.14 40.06
N LEU A 180 35.87 29.70 39.08
CA LEU A 180 35.55 29.12 37.78
C LEU A 180 36.84 28.92 36.98
N GLU A 181 36.99 27.80 36.28
CA GLU A 181 37.70 27.77 35.00
C GLU A 181 36.98 26.84 34.02
N ASN A 182 36.95 27.32 32.79
CA ASN A 182 36.32 26.74 31.61
C ASN A 182 37.20 25.62 31.05
N GLU A 183 36.59 24.58 30.48
CA GLU A 183 37.23 23.81 29.41
C GLU A 183 36.34 23.87 28.17
N GLU A 184 36.72 24.77 27.26
CA GLU A 184 36.59 24.52 25.83
C GLU A 184 37.56 23.39 25.45
N ASN A 185 37.09 22.49 24.59
CA ASN A 185 37.72 22.11 23.31
C ASN A 185 37.76 20.59 23.02
N ALA A 186 37.46 20.31 21.74
CA ALA A 186 37.90 19.22 20.88
C ALA A 186 36.99 17.97 20.75
N GLY A 187 36.35 17.87 19.58
CA GLY A 187 35.84 16.62 19.00
C GLY A 187 34.64 16.80 18.09
#